data_AF-A0A9P6AYQ3-F1
#
_entry.id   AF-A0A9P6AYQ3-F1
#
_cell.length_a   1.000
_cell.length_b   1.000
_cell.length_c   1.000
_cell.angle_alpha   90.00
_cell.angle_beta   90.00
_cell.angle_gamma   90.00
#
_symmetry.space_group_name_H-M   'P 1'
#
loop_
_entity.id
_entity.type
_entity.pdbx_description
1 polymer ?
#
loop_
_entity_poly.entity_id
_entity_poly.type
_entity_poly.pdbx_seq_one_letter_code
_entity_poly.pdbx_strand_id
1 'polypeptide(L)'
;MRMRRSWLAWISFFVGALLLWKHLSRVRNAQPRDSPFFNVLTVLAHNATTRAAQLYSSSLAGKSSVLSLHRALELQEIMDRAVGGGNLSLDAKGIHDLYRRDGFSACPATTLDRKKQVDDMCSLLRGKTILLLGDRVQYGFHHMLLEKYSFRGESGNTICPGAAFCNWHGICVHPSSVPPSKPFLHDDRKHSVPTDHSHMTILRFIETTTLFPSMNRHDSRYREPHISRHTGIRDIESIWMPSLRGADVVILSKAPIPAPAWSFEHFHSTNPGNSGFELLSPRTGDLELEFYHYFADLAPKNPRRRQRGRIKYTAEDIVDAALRGTLTHWLPASLSTLIAIRSDSALRSKLLVWRGEWLSHAQCHPGTEGPRLAYLNDILGFNTMADLRLSAIENPWVTFHNVQVLFQSLILHSLLPHAGIPYIFLDIHLAPSSSVSRGEGGRDRESQKKGASPIKGCFQPHPDRIDGCIETAFLDGMISVLKSMATLHP
;
A
#
# COMPACT_ATOMS: atom_id res chain seq x y z
N MET A 1 -18.95 -21.10 22.37
CA MET A 1 -17.58 -21.46 22.82
C MET A 1 -16.44 -21.15 21.83
N ARG A 2 -16.62 -21.18 20.50
CA ARG A 2 -15.54 -20.87 19.52
C ARG A 2 -14.99 -19.42 19.59
N MET A 3 -15.81 -18.41 19.88
CA MET A 3 -15.35 -17.01 20.02
C MET A 3 -14.39 -16.77 21.20
N ARG A 4 -14.55 -17.49 22.33
CA ARG A 4 -13.69 -17.32 23.52
C ARG A 4 -12.24 -17.81 23.28
N ARG A 5 -12.05 -18.81 22.41
CA ARG A 5 -10.69 -19.30 22.06
C ARG A 5 -9.93 -18.31 21.16
N SER A 6 -10.63 -17.62 20.26
CA SER A 6 -10.04 -16.55 19.45
C SER A 6 -9.54 -15.40 20.34
N TRP A 7 -10.34 -14.98 21.32
CA TRP A 7 -9.99 -13.88 22.22
C TRP A 7 -8.72 -14.13 23.06
N LEU A 8 -8.51 -15.36 23.55
CA LEU A 8 -7.30 -15.73 24.31
C LEU A 8 -6.03 -15.80 23.44
N ALA A 9 -6.17 -16.16 22.16
CA ALA A 9 -5.07 -16.14 21.20
C ALA A 9 -4.62 -14.69 20.91
N TRP A 10 -5.58 -13.77 20.81
CA TRP A 10 -5.31 -12.33 20.69
C TRP A 10 -4.62 -11.77 21.93
N ILE A 11 -5.10 -12.09 23.15
CA ILE A 11 -4.44 -11.63 24.39
C ILE A 11 -2.99 -12.13 24.46
N SER A 12 -2.75 -13.41 24.12
CA SER A 12 -1.41 -13.99 24.15
C SER A 12 -0.48 -13.33 23.11
N PHE A 13 -1.01 -12.95 21.94
CA PHE A 13 -0.30 -12.15 20.94
C PHE A 13 0.09 -10.76 21.49
N PHE A 14 -0.87 -10.05 22.11
CA PHE A 14 -0.62 -8.72 22.69
C PHE A 14 0.40 -8.78 23.82
N VAL A 15 0.33 -9.77 24.71
CA VAL A 15 1.30 -9.96 25.79
C VAL A 15 2.69 -10.27 25.24
N GLY A 16 2.80 -11.14 24.23
CA GLY A 16 4.08 -11.45 23.57
C GLY A 16 4.72 -10.22 22.91
N ALA A 17 3.92 -9.43 22.17
CA ALA A 17 4.38 -8.20 21.54
C ALA A 17 4.81 -7.14 22.57
N LEU A 18 4.05 -6.98 23.66
CA LEU A 18 4.39 -6.07 24.77
C LEU A 18 5.65 -6.49 25.54
N LEU A 19 5.86 -7.78 25.75
CA LEU A 19 7.06 -8.29 26.43
C LEU A 19 8.31 -8.15 25.56
N LEU A 20 8.20 -8.41 24.25
CA LEU A 20 9.26 -8.17 23.28
C LEU A 20 9.60 -6.67 23.21
N TRP A 21 8.58 -5.81 23.17
CA TRP A 21 8.74 -4.34 23.25
C TRP A 21 9.46 -3.89 24.53
N LYS A 22 9.05 -4.41 25.69
CA LYS A 22 9.67 -4.10 26.99
C LYS A 22 11.11 -4.59 27.09
N HIS A 23 11.46 -5.69 26.42
CA HIS A 23 12.82 -6.20 26.37
C HIS A 23 13.70 -5.32 25.47
N LEU A 24 13.20 -4.94 24.28
CA LEU A 24 13.94 -4.12 23.31
C LEU A 24 14.14 -2.68 23.77
N SER A 25 13.18 -2.09 24.49
CA SER A 25 13.35 -0.75 25.10
C SER A 25 14.43 -0.69 26.19
N ARG A 26 14.93 -1.83 26.69
CA ARG A 26 16.09 -1.89 27.59
C ARG A 26 17.44 -1.97 26.85
N VAL A 27 17.46 -2.31 25.57
CA VAL A 27 18.68 -2.37 24.72
C VAL A 27 19.12 -0.97 24.23
N ARG A 28 18.40 0.08 24.64
CA ARG A 28 18.54 1.50 24.27
C ARG A 28 19.96 2.12 24.38
N ASN A 29 20.89 1.49 25.09
CA ASN A 29 22.21 2.04 25.42
C ASN A 29 23.41 1.48 24.64
N ALA A 30 23.22 0.63 23.62
CA ALA A 30 24.34 0.05 22.85
C ALA A 30 24.89 0.98 21.73
N GLN A 31 26.19 0.84 21.41
CA GLN A 31 27.01 1.69 20.53
C GLN A 31 26.70 1.56 19.00
N PRO A 32 27.14 2.54 18.16
CA PRO A 32 26.45 2.91 16.92
C PRO A 32 27.08 2.44 15.58
N ARG A 33 27.90 1.38 15.50
CA ARG A 33 28.71 1.11 14.28
C ARG A 33 28.23 0.06 13.27
N ASP A 34 27.16 -0.68 13.54
CA ASP A 34 26.49 -1.55 12.57
C ASP A 34 25.01 -1.23 12.64
N SER A 35 24.31 -0.96 11.51
CA SER A 35 22.94 -0.41 11.53
C SER A 35 21.96 -1.33 12.30
N PRO A 36 21.77 -1.11 13.62
CA PRO A 36 21.07 -2.07 14.47
C PRO A 36 19.56 -1.93 14.27
N PHE A 37 19.15 -0.78 13.75
CA PHE A 37 17.78 -0.40 13.52
C PHE A 37 17.13 -1.32 12.48
N PHE A 38 17.74 -1.51 11.31
CA PHE A 38 17.16 -2.36 10.27
C PHE A 38 17.12 -3.84 10.66
N ASN A 39 18.16 -4.36 11.33
CA ASN A 39 18.13 -5.69 11.92
C ASN A 39 16.94 -5.85 12.87
N VAL A 40 16.71 -4.85 13.73
CA VAL A 40 15.56 -4.84 14.63
C VAL A 40 14.24 -4.79 13.86
N LEU A 41 14.12 -3.96 12.81
CA LEU A 41 12.90 -3.91 11.98
C LEU A 41 12.61 -5.26 11.31
N THR A 42 13.62 -5.90 10.73
CA THR A 42 13.48 -7.21 10.07
C THR A 42 13.12 -8.29 11.08
N VAL A 43 13.76 -8.33 12.25
CA VAL A 43 13.42 -9.28 13.32
C VAL A 43 11.99 -9.06 13.82
N LEU A 44 11.55 -7.81 13.99
CA LEU A 44 10.19 -7.49 14.39
C LEU A 44 9.16 -7.89 13.33
N ALA A 45 9.41 -7.56 12.06
CA ALA A 45 8.56 -7.97 10.94
C ALA A 45 8.51 -9.50 10.83
N HIS A 46 9.63 -10.19 11.02
CA HIS A 46 9.69 -11.64 11.03
C HIS A 46 8.86 -12.25 12.17
N ASN A 47 9.08 -11.84 13.41
CA ASN A 47 8.33 -12.33 14.57
C ASN A 47 6.82 -12.10 14.42
N ALA A 48 6.44 -10.91 13.94
CA ALA A 48 5.05 -10.60 13.62
C ALA A 48 4.49 -11.53 12.54
N THR A 49 5.25 -11.78 11.48
CA THR A 49 4.84 -12.66 10.38
C THR A 49 4.72 -14.11 10.83
N THR A 50 5.72 -14.67 11.52
CA THR A 50 5.69 -16.04 12.03
C THR A 50 4.46 -16.25 12.89
N ARG A 51 4.15 -15.29 13.77
CA ARG A 51 2.96 -15.38 14.61
C ARG A 51 1.67 -15.19 13.83
N ALA A 52 1.63 -14.30 12.86
CA ALA A 52 0.50 -14.12 11.94
C ALA A 52 0.23 -15.39 11.12
N ALA A 53 1.28 -16.04 10.61
CA ALA A 53 1.21 -17.29 9.89
C ALA A 53 0.72 -18.45 10.78
N GLN A 54 1.17 -18.50 12.04
CA GLN A 54 0.65 -19.44 13.04
C GLN A 54 -0.85 -19.20 13.30
N LEU A 55 -1.27 -17.95 13.53
CA LEU A 55 -2.68 -17.60 13.75
C LEU A 55 -3.53 -17.94 12.52
N TYR A 56 -3.08 -17.56 11.34
CA TYR A 56 -3.72 -17.87 10.06
C TYR A 56 -3.87 -19.38 9.87
N SER A 57 -2.78 -20.14 10.05
CA SER A 57 -2.78 -21.61 9.95
C SER A 57 -3.73 -22.24 10.98
N SER A 58 -3.69 -21.78 12.24
CA SER A 58 -4.56 -22.32 13.30
C SER A 58 -6.05 -22.05 13.06
N SER A 59 -6.38 -20.90 12.45
CA SER A 59 -7.74 -20.56 12.04
C SER A 59 -8.24 -21.48 10.93
N LEU A 60 -7.35 -21.92 10.04
CA LEU A 60 -7.65 -22.84 8.94
C LEU A 60 -7.58 -24.33 9.32
N ALA A 61 -6.83 -24.69 10.36
CA ALA A 61 -6.53 -26.07 10.76
C ALA A 61 -7.75 -26.92 11.14
N GLY A 62 -8.94 -26.33 11.26
CA GLY A 62 -10.20 -27.08 11.35
C GLY A 62 -10.63 -27.81 10.07
N LYS A 63 -9.92 -27.66 8.94
CA LYS A 63 -10.34 -28.18 7.62
C LYS A 63 -9.24 -28.78 6.72
N SER A 64 -8.14 -29.30 7.28
CA SER A 64 -7.01 -29.97 6.58
C SER A 64 -5.74 -29.12 6.39
N SER A 65 -4.74 -29.34 7.24
CA SER A 65 -3.45 -29.96 6.88
C SER A 65 -2.34 -29.55 7.87
N VAL A 66 -1.69 -30.57 8.43
CA VAL A 66 -0.54 -30.48 9.36
C VAL A 66 0.73 -29.97 8.66
N LEU A 67 0.71 -29.84 7.32
CA LEU A 67 1.86 -29.42 6.50
C LEU A 67 2.21 -27.92 6.58
N SER A 68 1.27 -27.01 6.86
CA SER A 68 1.58 -25.56 6.86
C SER A 68 2.34 -25.13 8.12
N LEU A 69 2.08 -25.77 9.26
CA LEU A 69 2.72 -25.45 10.52
C LEU A 69 4.17 -25.94 10.57
N HIS A 70 4.46 -27.12 10.00
CA HIS A 70 5.82 -27.66 9.96
C HIS A 70 6.76 -26.78 9.12
N ARG A 71 6.31 -26.29 7.95
CA ARG A 71 7.09 -25.35 7.13
C ARG A 71 7.27 -23.97 7.78
N ALA A 72 6.28 -23.48 8.51
CA ALA A 72 6.41 -22.22 9.27
C ALA A 72 7.44 -22.35 10.41
N LEU A 73 7.51 -23.52 11.05
CA LEU A 73 8.48 -23.83 12.10
C LEU A 73 9.89 -24.10 11.52
N GLU A 74 9.99 -24.71 10.35
CA GLU A 74 11.27 -24.95 9.66
C GLU A 74 11.92 -23.65 9.16
N LEU A 75 11.13 -22.70 8.65
CA LEU A 75 11.59 -21.35 8.33
C LEU A 75 11.98 -20.55 9.58
N GLN A 76 11.25 -20.73 10.68
CA GLN A 76 11.61 -20.15 11.98
C GLN A 76 12.96 -20.71 12.45
N GLU A 77 13.22 -22.01 12.29
CA GLU A 77 14.49 -22.63 12.69
C GLU A 77 15.67 -22.19 11.80
N ILE A 78 15.47 -22.06 10.48
CA ILE A 78 16.50 -21.55 9.55
C ILE A 78 16.84 -20.09 9.87
N MET A 79 15.85 -19.27 10.23
CA MET A 79 16.05 -17.86 10.54
C MET A 79 16.54 -17.60 11.96
N ASP A 80 16.14 -18.42 12.94
CA ASP A 80 16.72 -18.42 14.30
C ASP A 80 18.22 -18.80 14.25
N ARG A 81 18.63 -19.68 13.31
CA ARG A 81 20.05 -19.94 13.04
C ARG A 81 20.76 -18.75 12.37
N ALA A 82 20.07 -18.03 11.49
CA ALA A 82 20.62 -16.85 10.81
C ALA A 82 20.76 -15.63 11.76
N VAL A 83 19.79 -15.41 12.65
CA VAL A 83 19.74 -14.29 13.61
C VAL A 83 20.51 -14.62 14.89
N GLY A 84 20.41 -15.86 15.38
CA GLY A 84 21.13 -16.33 16.57
C GLY A 84 22.63 -16.54 16.35
N GLY A 85 23.10 -16.55 15.10
CA GLY A 85 24.51 -16.68 14.75
C GLY A 85 25.37 -15.42 14.97
N GLY A 86 24.81 -14.32 15.48
CA GLY A 86 25.57 -13.12 15.87
C GLY A 86 26.26 -12.34 14.75
N ASN A 87 26.18 -12.80 13.49
CA ASN A 87 26.94 -12.25 12.37
C ASN A 87 26.10 -11.74 11.18
N LEU A 88 24.76 -11.77 11.27
CA LEU A 88 23.94 -11.05 10.28
C LEU A 88 23.80 -9.58 10.69
N SER A 89 24.80 -8.78 10.33
CA SER A 89 24.60 -7.36 10.09
C SER A 89 23.85 -7.23 8.76
N LEU A 90 22.52 -7.09 8.76
CA LEU A 90 21.84 -6.46 7.63
C LEU A 90 22.17 -4.97 7.68
N ASP A 91 23.37 -4.63 7.24
CA ASP A 91 23.67 -3.27 6.83
C ASP A 91 22.72 -2.89 5.67
N ALA A 92 22.69 -1.60 5.31
CA ALA A 92 21.89 -1.13 4.17
C ALA A 92 22.19 -1.93 2.88
N LYS A 93 23.39 -2.52 2.78
CA LYS A 93 23.80 -3.39 1.68
C LYS A 93 23.13 -4.77 1.75
N GLY A 94 22.89 -5.37 2.91
CA GLY A 94 22.15 -6.64 3.05
C GLY A 94 20.67 -6.54 2.65
N ILE A 95 20.02 -5.41 2.95
CA ILE A 95 18.65 -5.13 2.48
C ILE A 95 18.67 -4.83 0.97
N HIS A 96 19.61 -3.99 0.52
CA HIS A 96 19.81 -3.76 -0.90
C HIS A 96 20.11 -5.06 -1.66
N ASP A 97 20.84 -6.00 -1.06
CA ASP A 97 21.18 -7.27 -1.65
C ASP A 97 19.99 -8.23 -1.61
N LEU A 98 19.13 -8.21 -0.58
CA LEU A 98 17.82 -8.89 -0.60
C LEU A 98 16.94 -8.39 -1.76
N TYR A 99 16.83 -7.06 -1.93
CA TYR A 99 16.11 -6.48 -3.07
C TYR A 99 16.76 -6.81 -4.42
N ARG A 100 18.10 -6.86 -4.49
CA ARG A 100 18.83 -7.20 -5.71
C ARG A 100 18.78 -8.70 -6.05
N ARG A 101 18.77 -9.59 -5.04
CA ARG A 101 18.80 -11.05 -5.22
C ARG A 101 17.52 -11.58 -5.86
N ASP A 102 16.40 -10.93 -5.60
CA ASP A 102 15.11 -11.26 -6.21
C ASP A 102 14.98 -10.75 -7.67
N GLY A 103 16.07 -10.25 -8.26
CA GLY A 103 16.10 -9.86 -9.67
C GLY A 103 15.47 -8.51 -9.98
N PHE A 104 15.18 -7.68 -8.97
CA PHE A 104 14.73 -6.31 -9.16
C PHE A 104 15.93 -5.41 -9.53
N SER A 105 16.42 -5.57 -10.75
CA SER A 105 17.44 -4.67 -11.30
C SER A 105 16.82 -3.29 -11.56
N ALA A 106 17.58 -2.24 -11.25
CA ALA A 106 17.26 -0.86 -11.63
C ALA A 106 16.72 -0.81 -13.05
N CYS A 107 15.50 -0.29 -13.19
CA CYS A 107 14.75 -0.10 -14.44
C CYS A 107 15.65 -0.21 -15.67
N PRO A 108 15.86 -1.41 -16.22
CA PRO A 108 16.64 -1.49 -17.41
C PRO A 108 15.85 -0.68 -18.43
N ALA A 109 16.51 0.28 -19.08
CA ALA A 109 15.98 0.91 -20.28
C ALA A 109 15.98 -0.13 -21.42
N THR A 110 15.50 -1.34 -21.15
CA THR A 110 15.13 -2.29 -22.17
C THR A 110 14.05 -1.59 -22.95
N THR A 111 14.39 -1.25 -24.18
CA THR A 111 13.48 -0.96 -25.28
C THR A 111 12.67 -2.22 -25.61
N LEU A 112 12.10 -2.85 -24.58
CA LEU A 112 11.14 -3.91 -24.75
C LEU A 112 10.04 -3.28 -25.59
N ASP A 113 9.70 -3.92 -26.69
CA ASP A 113 8.67 -3.42 -27.59
C ASP A 113 7.36 -3.30 -26.80
N ARG A 114 7.03 -2.06 -26.41
CA ARG A 114 5.84 -1.74 -25.61
C ARG A 114 4.59 -2.27 -26.29
N LYS A 115 4.57 -2.30 -27.63
CA LYS A 115 3.47 -2.87 -28.40
C LYS A 115 3.36 -4.37 -28.15
N LYS A 116 4.46 -5.11 -28.26
CA LYS A 116 4.51 -6.54 -27.95
C LYS A 116 4.06 -6.83 -26.50
N GLN A 117 4.52 -6.04 -25.52
CA GLN A 117 4.10 -6.21 -24.13
C GLN A 117 2.58 -6.03 -23.95
N VAL A 118 2.01 -5.04 -24.66
CA VAL A 118 0.57 -4.79 -24.65
C VAL A 118 -0.19 -5.94 -25.32
N ASP A 119 0.28 -6.41 -26.47
CA ASP A 119 -0.32 -7.53 -27.20
C ASP A 119 -0.28 -8.83 -26.39
N ASP A 120 0.87 -9.15 -25.78
CA ASP A 120 1.04 -10.28 -24.86
C ASP A 120 0.04 -10.20 -23.71
N MET A 121 -0.02 -9.06 -23.02
CA MET A 121 -0.94 -8.86 -21.90
C MET A 121 -2.41 -9.01 -22.35
N CYS A 122 -2.80 -8.38 -23.45
CA CYS A 122 -4.17 -8.45 -23.95
C CYS A 122 -4.55 -9.85 -24.45
N SER A 123 -3.59 -10.63 -24.95
CA SER A 123 -3.84 -12.03 -25.29
C SER A 123 -4.14 -12.88 -24.06
N LEU A 124 -3.44 -12.64 -22.94
CA LEU A 124 -3.61 -13.35 -21.68
C LEU A 124 -4.89 -12.94 -20.94
N LEU A 125 -5.33 -11.69 -21.10
CA LEU A 125 -6.48 -11.14 -20.40
C LEU A 125 -7.81 -11.28 -21.15
N ARG A 126 -7.78 -11.58 -22.45
CA ARG A 126 -8.98 -11.67 -23.28
C ARG A 126 -10.04 -12.58 -22.66
N GLY A 127 -11.28 -12.08 -22.63
CA GLY A 127 -12.42 -12.80 -22.07
C GLY A 127 -12.43 -12.86 -20.54
N LYS A 128 -11.54 -12.14 -19.85
CA LYS A 128 -11.45 -12.15 -18.39
C LYS A 128 -12.04 -10.90 -17.77
N THR A 129 -12.53 -11.04 -16.55
CA THR A 129 -12.88 -9.93 -15.66
C THR A 129 -11.79 -9.70 -14.63
N ILE A 130 -11.21 -8.49 -14.63
CA ILE A 130 -10.25 -8.01 -13.64
C ILE A 130 -10.98 -7.13 -12.64
N LEU A 131 -10.84 -7.44 -11.35
CA LEU A 131 -11.30 -6.60 -10.26
C LEU A 131 -10.12 -6.03 -9.50
N LEU A 132 -9.97 -4.71 -9.53
CA LEU A 132 -9.08 -3.96 -8.68
C LEU A 132 -9.81 -3.61 -7.38
N LEU A 133 -9.22 -3.98 -6.24
CA LEU A 133 -9.81 -3.73 -4.93
C LEU A 133 -8.78 -3.06 -4.02
N GLY A 134 -9.07 -1.85 -3.58
CA GLY A 134 -8.17 -1.08 -2.74
C GLY A 134 -8.56 0.39 -2.64
N ASP A 135 -7.60 1.23 -2.27
CA ASP A 135 -7.80 2.64 -2.01
C ASP A 135 -7.65 3.51 -3.29
N ARG A 136 -7.41 4.81 -3.09
CA ARG A 136 -7.16 5.75 -4.20
C ARG A 136 -5.86 5.50 -4.95
N VAL A 137 -4.85 4.92 -4.31
CA VAL A 137 -3.60 4.54 -5.02
C VAL A 137 -3.91 3.41 -6.00
N GLN A 138 -4.72 2.43 -5.58
CA GLN A 138 -5.21 1.37 -6.48
C GLN A 138 -6.10 1.94 -7.60
N TYR A 139 -6.84 3.03 -7.35
CA TYR A 139 -7.57 3.75 -8.40
C TYR A 139 -6.66 4.48 -9.40
N GLY A 140 -5.51 5.01 -8.96
CA GLY A 140 -4.49 5.54 -9.87
C GLY A 140 -3.98 4.45 -10.82
N PHE A 141 -3.77 3.25 -10.28
CA PHE A 141 -3.41 2.08 -11.09
C PHE A 141 -4.53 1.65 -12.05
N HIS A 142 -5.80 1.75 -11.65
CA HIS A 142 -6.94 1.56 -12.55
C HIS A 142 -6.90 2.51 -13.76
N HIS A 143 -6.65 3.80 -13.54
CA HIS A 143 -6.54 4.79 -14.62
C HIS A 143 -5.40 4.48 -15.58
N MET A 144 -4.23 4.09 -15.06
CA MET A 144 -3.09 3.68 -15.87
C MET A 144 -3.45 2.50 -16.80
N LEU A 145 -4.19 1.50 -16.30
CA LEU A 145 -4.65 0.39 -17.14
C LEU A 145 -5.62 0.86 -18.22
N LEU A 146 -6.54 1.77 -17.90
CA LEU A 146 -7.44 2.35 -18.90
C LEU A 146 -6.67 3.11 -19.98
N GLU A 147 -5.74 3.98 -19.59
CA GLU A 147 -4.95 4.75 -20.56
C GLU A 147 -4.14 3.85 -21.50
N LYS A 148 -3.54 2.77 -20.95
CA LYS A 148 -2.68 1.88 -21.72
C LYS A 148 -3.44 0.87 -22.59
N TYR A 149 -4.54 0.33 -22.09
CA TYR A 149 -5.20 -0.84 -22.68
C TYR A 149 -6.60 -0.56 -23.25
N SER A 150 -7.09 0.69 -23.16
CA SER A 150 -8.34 1.06 -23.82
C SER A 150 -8.21 1.12 -25.34
N PHE A 151 -9.33 0.87 -26.00
CA PHE A 151 -9.42 0.98 -27.45
C PHE A 151 -9.44 2.46 -27.86
N ARG A 152 -8.40 2.92 -28.57
CA ARG A 152 -8.24 4.33 -28.98
C ARG A 152 -9.35 4.88 -29.88
N GLY A 153 -10.20 4.03 -30.45
CA GLY A 153 -11.31 4.44 -31.31
C GLY A 153 -12.57 4.90 -30.58
N GLU A 154 -12.66 4.72 -29.25
CA GLU A 154 -13.85 5.09 -28.46
C GLU A 154 -13.51 6.07 -27.35
N SER A 155 -13.73 7.37 -27.61
CA SER A 155 -13.52 8.44 -26.63
C SER A 155 -14.40 8.35 -25.38
N GLY A 156 -15.52 7.60 -25.44
CA GLY A 156 -16.44 7.44 -24.31
C GLY A 156 -16.07 6.35 -23.31
N ASN A 157 -15.41 5.27 -23.76
CA ASN A 157 -15.17 4.08 -22.92
C ASN A 157 -14.00 4.25 -21.93
N THR A 158 -13.15 5.26 -22.15
CA THR A 158 -11.98 5.58 -21.32
C THR A 158 -12.32 6.46 -20.11
N ILE A 159 -13.48 7.11 -20.11
CA ILE A 159 -13.83 8.08 -19.07
C ILE A 159 -14.38 7.35 -17.86
N CYS A 160 -13.56 7.19 -16.84
CA CYS A 160 -14.00 6.72 -15.54
C CYS A 160 -14.63 7.87 -14.72
N PRO A 161 -15.86 7.72 -14.20
CA PRO A 161 -16.56 8.79 -13.46
C PRO A 161 -15.95 9.10 -12.08
N GLY A 162 -15.00 8.28 -11.61
CA GLY A 162 -14.35 8.43 -10.32
C GLY A 162 -14.26 7.11 -9.55
N ALA A 163 -13.42 7.07 -8.51
CA ALA A 163 -13.21 5.90 -7.65
C ALA A 163 -14.52 5.36 -7.04
N ALA A 164 -15.36 6.26 -6.52
CA ALA A 164 -16.63 5.90 -5.87
C ALA A 164 -17.74 5.45 -6.84
N PHE A 165 -17.58 5.68 -8.14
CA PHE A 165 -18.62 5.47 -9.15
C PHE A 165 -18.15 4.57 -10.31
N CYS A 166 -16.95 3.98 -10.21
CA CYS A 166 -16.44 3.08 -11.22
C CYS A 166 -17.30 1.80 -11.24
N ASN A 167 -17.83 1.47 -12.42
CA ASN A 167 -18.62 0.25 -12.61
C ASN A 167 -17.76 -0.84 -13.26
N TRP A 168 -17.53 -0.68 -14.57
CA TRP A 168 -16.71 -1.55 -15.39
C TRP A 168 -16.28 -0.79 -16.65
N HIS A 169 -15.19 -1.23 -17.26
CA HIS A 169 -14.61 -0.68 -18.48
C HIS A 169 -14.13 -1.83 -19.38
N GLY A 170 -14.33 -1.72 -20.68
CA GLY A 170 -13.72 -2.63 -21.65
C GLY A 170 -12.28 -2.22 -21.94
N ILE A 171 -11.32 -3.12 -21.71
CA ILE A 171 -9.92 -2.98 -22.14
C ILE A 171 -9.54 -4.16 -23.03
N CYS A 172 -8.44 -4.05 -23.78
CA CYS A 172 -7.95 -5.13 -24.66
C CYS A 172 -9.01 -5.62 -25.67
N VAL A 173 -9.81 -4.69 -26.21
CA VAL A 173 -10.86 -5.00 -27.20
C VAL A 173 -10.21 -5.39 -28.52
N HIS A 174 -10.63 -6.53 -29.09
CA HIS A 174 -10.13 -6.94 -30.39
C HIS A 174 -10.67 -5.99 -31.49
N PRO A 175 -9.82 -5.47 -32.40
CA PRO A 175 -10.29 -4.53 -33.43
C PRO A 175 -11.41 -5.10 -34.31
N SER A 176 -11.40 -6.41 -34.57
CA SER A 176 -12.41 -7.06 -35.42
C SER A 176 -13.76 -7.29 -34.74
N SER A 177 -13.86 -7.13 -33.41
CA SER A 177 -15.11 -7.35 -32.68
C SER A 177 -15.94 -6.07 -32.51
N VAL A 178 -15.38 -4.90 -32.84
CA VAL A 178 -16.10 -3.62 -32.76
C VAL A 178 -16.96 -3.47 -34.00
N PRO A 179 -18.30 -3.49 -33.89
CA PRO A 179 -19.17 -3.26 -35.03
C PRO A 179 -18.96 -1.82 -35.53
N PRO A 180 -18.76 -1.58 -36.83
CA PRO A 180 -18.50 -0.24 -37.36
C PRO A 180 -19.65 0.75 -37.17
N SER A 181 -20.85 0.28 -36.80
CA SER A 181 -22.09 1.07 -36.79
C SER A 181 -22.61 1.48 -35.41
N LYS A 182 -22.02 1.01 -34.30
CA LYS A 182 -22.40 1.43 -32.94
C LYS A 182 -21.17 1.46 -32.04
N PRO A 183 -20.63 2.64 -31.70
CA PRO A 183 -19.71 2.73 -30.58
C PRO A 183 -20.41 2.14 -29.35
N PHE A 184 -19.66 1.53 -28.44
CA PHE A 184 -20.12 1.11 -27.10
C PHE A 184 -20.43 2.33 -26.22
N LEU A 185 -21.17 3.31 -26.75
CA LEU A 185 -21.69 4.47 -26.06
C LEU A 185 -22.86 4.01 -25.18
N HIS A 186 -22.49 3.64 -23.96
CA HIS A 186 -23.41 3.20 -22.93
C HIS A 186 -23.93 4.41 -22.15
N ASP A 187 -25.07 4.95 -22.57
CA ASP A 187 -25.66 6.18 -21.99
C ASP A 187 -26.13 6.04 -20.52
N ASP A 188 -26.22 4.82 -19.96
CA ASP A 188 -26.71 4.61 -18.59
C ASP A 188 -25.65 4.06 -17.63
N ARG A 189 -25.49 4.74 -16.49
CA ARG A 189 -24.54 4.39 -15.41
C ARG A 189 -24.87 3.09 -14.65
N LYS A 190 -25.79 2.26 -15.14
CA LYS A 190 -26.27 1.02 -14.48
C LYS A 190 -26.19 -0.22 -15.38
N HIS A 191 -25.44 -0.17 -16.48
CA HIS A 191 -25.37 -1.31 -17.39
C HIS A 191 -24.72 -2.52 -16.72
N SER A 192 -25.45 -3.64 -16.79
CA SER A 192 -24.91 -4.96 -16.47
C SER A 192 -23.67 -5.22 -17.32
N VAL A 193 -22.71 -5.91 -16.74
CA VAL A 193 -21.56 -6.44 -17.49
C VAL A 193 -22.08 -7.23 -18.71
N PRO A 194 -21.56 -6.99 -19.92
CA PRO A 194 -22.02 -7.70 -21.12
C PRO A 194 -21.92 -9.20 -20.95
N THR A 195 -22.98 -9.91 -21.31
CA THR A 195 -23.05 -11.38 -21.19
C THR A 195 -21.97 -12.04 -22.04
N ASP A 196 -21.70 -11.51 -23.23
CA ASP A 196 -20.56 -11.90 -24.06
C ASP A 196 -19.49 -10.82 -24.03
N HIS A 197 -18.38 -11.14 -23.38
CA HIS A 197 -17.17 -10.33 -23.34
C HIS A 197 -15.96 -11.15 -23.80
N SER A 198 -16.17 -12.23 -24.56
CA SER A 198 -15.11 -13.12 -25.06
C SER A 198 -14.03 -12.39 -25.88
N HIS A 199 -14.36 -11.22 -26.42
CA HIS A 199 -13.51 -10.39 -27.28
C HIS A 199 -12.87 -9.19 -26.57
N MET A 200 -13.12 -9.03 -25.26
CA MET A 200 -12.54 -7.94 -24.46
C MET A 200 -12.20 -8.41 -23.05
N THR A 201 -11.52 -7.55 -22.30
CA THR A 201 -11.29 -7.73 -20.88
C THR A 201 -12.13 -6.71 -20.13
N ILE A 202 -12.81 -7.12 -19.08
CA ILE A 202 -13.59 -6.20 -18.24
C ILE A 202 -12.73 -5.77 -17.07
N LEU A 203 -12.43 -4.48 -16.97
CA LEU A 203 -11.76 -3.89 -15.82
C LEU A 203 -12.78 -3.27 -14.88
N ARG A 204 -12.72 -3.61 -13.59
CA ARG A 204 -13.57 -3.07 -12.53
C ARG A 204 -12.72 -2.54 -11.40
N PHE A 205 -13.20 -1.53 -10.70
CA PHE A 205 -12.58 -1.01 -9.49
C PHE A 205 -13.61 -0.88 -8.37
N ILE A 206 -13.24 -1.26 -7.15
CA ILE A 206 -14.03 -1.02 -5.95
C ILE A 206 -13.15 -0.35 -4.89
N GLU A 207 -13.58 0.82 -4.42
CA GLU A 207 -12.90 1.57 -3.37
C GLU A 207 -13.15 0.94 -2.00
N THR A 208 -12.06 0.63 -1.29
CA THR A 208 -12.06 0.17 0.10
C THR A 208 -10.73 0.51 0.76
N THR A 209 -10.78 1.12 1.93
CA THR A 209 -9.59 1.55 2.67
C THR A 209 -8.99 0.44 3.52
N THR A 210 -9.84 -0.38 4.15
CA THR A 210 -9.40 -1.37 5.14
C THR A 210 -9.51 -2.81 4.63
N LEU A 211 -10.06 -3.03 3.42
CA LEU A 211 -10.43 -4.35 2.91
C LEU A 211 -11.35 -5.10 3.89
N PHE A 212 -12.37 -4.43 4.43
CA PHE A 212 -13.25 -5.03 5.42
C PHE A 212 -14.13 -6.14 4.80
N PRO A 213 -13.99 -7.42 5.22
CA PRO A 213 -14.52 -8.56 4.48
C PRO A 213 -15.89 -9.05 4.99
N SER A 214 -16.88 -8.16 5.12
CA SER A 214 -18.22 -8.53 5.58
C SER A 214 -19.11 -8.99 4.41
N MET A 215 -19.80 -10.11 4.61
CA MET A 215 -20.84 -10.60 3.68
C MET A 215 -22.20 -9.93 3.93
N ASN A 216 -22.37 -9.25 5.07
CA ASN A 216 -23.62 -8.62 5.44
C ASN A 216 -23.74 -7.26 4.75
N ARG A 217 -24.66 -7.15 3.78
CA ARG A 217 -24.99 -5.89 3.09
C ARG A 217 -25.50 -4.79 4.04
N HIS A 218 -26.03 -5.19 5.19
CA HIS A 218 -26.56 -4.28 6.20
C HIS A 218 -25.55 -3.93 7.30
N ASP A 219 -24.28 -4.33 7.14
CA ASP A 219 -23.24 -3.90 8.05
C ASP A 219 -23.14 -2.37 8.06
N SER A 220 -23.15 -1.78 9.26
CA SER A 220 -23.04 -0.33 9.46
C SER A 220 -21.85 0.28 8.71
N ARG A 221 -20.73 -0.46 8.58
CA ARG A 221 -19.55 0.02 7.85
C ARG A 221 -19.78 0.30 6.37
N TYR A 222 -20.78 -0.32 5.75
CA TYR A 222 -21.14 -0.09 4.34
C TYR A 222 -22.23 0.97 4.15
N ARG A 223 -22.95 1.35 5.21
CA ARG A 223 -24.12 2.23 5.12
C ARG A 223 -23.88 3.61 5.69
N GLU A 224 -22.99 3.70 6.66
CA GLU A 224 -22.74 4.92 7.43
C GLU A 224 -21.28 5.36 7.27
N PRO A 225 -20.99 6.68 7.28
CA PRO A 225 -19.63 7.17 7.39
C PRO A 225 -18.95 6.59 8.64
N HIS A 226 -17.97 5.71 8.46
CA HIS A 226 -17.19 5.17 9.57
C HIS A 226 -15.96 6.03 9.79
N ILE A 227 -15.82 6.61 10.99
CA ILE A 227 -14.60 7.33 11.38
C ILE A 227 -13.75 6.38 12.22
N SER A 228 -12.54 6.10 11.76
CA SER A 228 -11.60 5.28 12.51
C SER A 228 -11.27 5.99 13.82
N ARG A 229 -11.51 5.30 14.95
CA ARG A 229 -11.18 5.84 16.29
C ARG A 229 -9.69 6.07 16.51
N HIS A 230 -8.84 5.44 15.70
CA HIS A 230 -7.38 5.48 15.87
C HIS A 230 -6.72 6.58 15.04
N THR A 231 -7.37 7.01 13.97
CA THR A 231 -6.85 8.06 13.09
C THR A 231 -7.75 9.28 13.06
N GLY A 232 -9.01 9.20 13.48
CA GLY A 232 -9.99 10.28 13.26
C GLY A 232 -10.30 10.51 11.78
N ILE A 233 -9.83 9.64 10.89
CA ILE A 233 -10.08 9.72 9.45
C ILE A 233 -11.24 8.80 9.10
N ARG A 234 -12.06 9.27 8.15
CA ARG A 234 -13.15 8.49 7.60
C ARG A 234 -12.61 7.33 6.77
N ASP A 235 -12.96 6.12 7.17
CA ASP A 235 -12.76 4.91 6.38
C ASP A 235 -13.84 4.85 5.28
N ILE A 236 -13.43 4.42 4.09
CA ILE A 236 -14.33 4.19 2.95
C ILE A 236 -14.40 2.68 2.74
N GLU A 237 -15.58 2.10 2.91
CA GLU A 237 -15.81 0.67 2.73
C GLU A 237 -16.96 0.42 1.78
N SER A 238 -16.68 -0.37 0.74
CA SER A 238 -17.68 -0.87 -0.20
C SER A 238 -17.87 -2.37 0.01
N ILE A 239 -19.05 -2.89 -0.33
CA ILE A 239 -19.23 -4.34 -0.35
C ILE A 239 -18.55 -4.95 -1.59
N TRP A 240 -17.52 -5.75 -1.37
CA TRP A 240 -16.71 -6.32 -2.47
C TRP A 240 -16.69 -7.84 -2.52
N MET A 241 -16.97 -8.54 -1.40
CA MET A 241 -16.92 -10.00 -1.34
C MET A 241 -17.77 -10.71 -2.43
N PRO A 242 -19.01 -10.29 -2.72
CA PRO A 242 -19.78 -10.87 -3.83
C PRO A 242 -19.14 -10.62 -5.20
N SER A 243 -18.53 -9.45 -5.39
CA SER A 243 -17.90 -9.06 -6.66
C SER A 243 -16.69 -9.91 -7.00
N LEU A 244 -15.95 -10.41 -5.99
CA LEU A 244 -14.82 -11.31 -6.21
C LEU A 244 -15.20 -12.61 -6.90
N ARG A 245 -16.41 -13.12 -6.66
CA ARG A 245 -16.87 -14.39 -7.26
C ARG A 245 -17.03 -14.28 -8.78
N GLY A 246 -17.39 -13.09 -9.25
CA GLY A 246 -17.56 -12.78 -10.67
C GLY A 246 -16.29 -12.31 -11.37
N ALA A 247 -15.17 -12.17 -10.67
CA ALA A 247 -13.88 -11.82 -11.26
C ALA A 247 -13.08 -13.09 -11.58
N ASP A 248 -12.24 -13.03 -12.60
CA ASP A 248 -11.26 -14.07 -12.92
C ASP A 248 -9.90 -13.75 -12.31
N VAL A 249 -9.55 -12.46 -12.34
CA VAL A 249 -8.34 -11.90 -11.74
C VAL A 249 -8.74 -10.85 -10.73
N VAL A 250 -8.26 -10.97 -9.50
CA VAL A 250 -8.45 -9.98 -8.45
C VAL A 250 -7.09 -9.42 -8.06
N ILE A 251 -6.96 -8.10 -8.07
CA ILE A 251 -5.75 -7.41 -7.62
C ILE A 251 -6.11 -6.62 -6.37
N LEU A 252 -5.62 -7.10 -5.24
CA LEU A 252 -5.82 -6.55 -3.90
C LEU A 252 -4.70 -5.57 -3.57
N SER A 253 -5.03 -4.44 -2.95
CA SER A 253 -4.07 -3.51 -2.34
C SER A 253 -4.67 -3.01 -1.02
N LYS A 254 -3.83 -2.75 -0.03
CA LYS A 254 -4.27 -2.21 1.27
C LYS A 254 -3.32 -1.12 1.70
N ALA A 255 -3.81 0.10 1.62
CA ALA A 255 -3.06 1.29 2.02
C ALA A 255 -2.53 1.19 3.46
N PRO A 256 -1.42 1.88 3.74
CA PRO A 256 -1.00 2.11 5.12
C PRO A 256 -2.06 2.84 5.92
N ILE A 257 -1.97 2.73 7.24
CA ILE A 257 -2.86 3.47 8.11
C ILE A 257 -2.50 4.96 7.96
N PRO A 258 -3.47 5.83 7.65
CA PRO A 258 -3.16 7.23 7.48
C PRO A 258 -2.73 7.84 8.83
N ALA A 259 -1.94 8.91 8.77
CA ALA A 259 -1.65 9.70 9.96
C ALA A 259 -2.96 10.22 10.59
N PRO A 260 -3.00 10.55 11.89
CA PRO A 260 -4.23 11.04 12.50
C PRO A 260 -4.74 12.33 11.86
N ALA A 261 -6.06 12.58 11.83
CA ALA A 261 -6.68 13.72 11.15
C ALA A 261 -6.08 15.07 11.58
N TRP A 262 -5.73 15.21 12.87
CA TRP A 262 -5.07 16.41 13.41
C TRP A 262 -3.69 16.68 12.78
N SER A 263 -3.07 15.71 12.11
CA SER A 263 -1.79 15.92 11.41
C SER A 263 -1.94 16.72 10.11
N PHE A 264 -3.16 16.87 9.59
CA PHE A 264 -3.45 17.51 8.31
C PHE A 264 -3.96 18.96 8.42
N GLU A 265 -4.26 19.45 9.63
CA GLU A 265 -4.90 20.77 9.84
C GLU A 265 -4.05 21.98 9.38
N HIS A 266 -2.77 21.78 9.06
CA HIS A 266 -1.83 22.88 8.80
C HIS A 266 -1.87 23.48 7.38
N PHE A 267 -2.61 22.90 6.45
CA PHE A 267 -2.63 23.38 5.06
C PHE A 267 -3.46 24.65 4.82
N HIS A 268 -4.18 25.15 5.83
CA HIS A 268 -5.01 26.35 5.70
C HIS A 268 -4.43 27.63 6.34
N SER A 269 -3.20 27.59 6.84
CA SER A 269 -2.52 28.82 7.27
C SER A 269 -2.24 29.70 6.05
N THR A 270 -2.84 30.90 6.04
CA THR A 270 -2.72 31.88 4.95
C THR A 270 -1.32 32.48 4.79
N ASN A 271 -0.37 32.12 5.66
CA ASN A 271 1.02 32.53 5.59
C ASN A 271 1.93 31.33 5.21
N PRO A 272 2.17 31.08 3.91
CA PRO A 272 2.98 29.96 3.43
C PRO A 272 4.47 30.01 3.84
N GLY A 273 4.95 31.14 4.38
CA GLY A 273 6.36 31.34 4.76
C GLY A 273 6.75 30.91 6.18
N ASN A 274 5.82 30.40 7.00
CA ASN A 274 6.10 30.01 8.39
C ASN A 274 5.62 28.57 8.72
N SER A 275 5.51 27.73 7.69
CA SER A 275 4.90 26.39 7.65
C SER A 275 5.75 25.28 8.31
N GLY A 276 6.30 25.53 9.49
CA GLY A 276 6.68 24.40 10.34
C GLY A 276 5.41 23.64 10.71
N PHE A 277 5.42 22.30 10.63
CA PHE A 277 4.29 21.48 11.05
C PHE A 277 4.00 21.72 12.54
N GLU A 278 3.10 22.65 12.87
CA GLU A 278 2.61 22.89 14.22
C GLU A 278 1.34 22.08 14.46
N LEU A 279 1.40 21.25 15.50
CA LEU A 279 0.25 20.49 15.94
C LEU A 279 -0.71 21.41 16.65
N LEU A 280 -1.89 21.58 16.08
CA LEU A 280 -3.01 22.08 16.84
C LEU A 280 -3.37 21.00 17.86
N SER A 281 -3.34 21.36 19.14
CA SER A 281 -3.95 20.53 20.18
C SER A 281 -5.38 20.23 19.73
N PRO A 282 -5.85 18.98 19.79
CA PRO A 282 -7.24 18.66 19.56
C PRO A 282 -8.10 19.64 20.36
N ARG A 283 -9.07 20.29 19.70
CA ARG A 283 -10.00 21.16 20.42
C ARG A 283 -10.69 20.29 21.47
N THR A 284 -10.87 20.85 22.66
CA THR A 284 -11.36 20.23 23.90
C THR A 284 -12.72 19.50 23.83
N GLY A 285 -13.32 19.33 22.65
CA GLY A 285 -14.54 18.55 22.41
C GLY A 285 -14.30 17.12 21.88
N ASP A 286 -13.14 16.82 21.30
CA ASP A 286 -12.81 15.48 20.75
C ASP A 286 -11.95 14.64 21.71
N LEU A 287 -12.20 14.76 23.01
CA LEU A 287 -11.44 14.07 24.06
C LEU A 287 -11.41 12.55 23.89
N GLU A 288 -12.42 11.93 23.26
CA GLU A 288 -12.41 10.48 23.01
C GLU A 288 -11.38 10.05 21.95
N LEU A 289 -11.04 10.93 20.99
CA LEU A 289 -10.02 10.64 19.98
C LEU A 289 -8.61 10.79 20.54
N GLU A 290 -8.40 11.58 21.60
CA GLU A 290 -7.07 11.78 22.23
C GLU A 290 -6.49 10.50 22.87
N PHE A 291 -7.32 9.53 23.26
CA PHE A 291 -6.85 8.39 24.07
C PHE A 291 -6.51 7.12 23.28
N TYR A 292 -6.92 7.02 22.00
CA TYR A 292 -6.86 5.74 21.27
C TYR A 292 -6.02 5.76 19.98
N HIS A 293 -5.30 6.84 19.69
CA HIS A 293 -4.42 6.89 18.51
C HIS A 293 -2.99 6.38 18.81
N TYR A 294 -2.28 5.86 17.81
CA TYR A 294 -0.91 5.30 17.99
C TYR A 294 0.12 6.31 18.48
N PHE A 295 -0.19 7.59 18.34
CA PHE A 295 0.61 8.71 18.82
C PHE A 295 0.21 9.15 20.25
N ALA A 296 -0.67 8.42 20.95
CA ALA A 296 -1.21 8.88 22.24
C ALA A 296 -0.11 9.00 23.29
N ASP A 297 0.87 8.10 23.24
CA ASP A 297 2.07 8.14 24.08
C ASP A 297 2.99 9.31 23.74
N LEU A 298 2.91 9.82 22.50
CA LEU A 298 3.72 10.92 21.96
C LEU A 298 3.06 12.28 22.17
N ALA A 299 1.76 12.31 22.45
CA ALA A 299 1.05 13.54 22.78
C ALA A 299 1.58 14.12 24.10
N PRO A 300 1.89 15.43 24.17
CA PRO A 300 2.35 16.05 25.41
C PRO A 300 1.29 15.87 26.50
N LYS A 301 1.66 15.18 27.58
CA LYS A 301 0.81 14.99 28.76
C LYS A 301 0.47 16.30 29.47
N ASN A 302 1.27 17.35 29.25
CA ASN A 302 1.05 18.66 29.86
C ASN A 302 0.31 19.61 28.88
N PRO A 303 -0.97 19.93 29.12
CA PRO A 303 -1.75 20.81 28.24
C PRO A 303 -1.17 22.23 28.12
N ARG A 304 -0.39 22.71 29.11
CA ARG A 304 0.28 24.03 29.02
C ARG A 304 1.46 24.04 28.04
N ARG A 305 2.13 22.90 27.83
CA ARG A 305 3.16 22.76 26.77
C ARG A 305 2.53 22.70 25.38
N ARG A 306 1.27 22.26 25.27
CA ARG A 306 0.54 22.20 23.98
C ARG A 306 0.29 23.59 23.37
N GLN A 307 0.20 24.64 24.19
CA GLN A 307 -0.12 26.00 23.70
C GLN A 307 1.10 26.81 23.21
N ARG A 308 2.34 26.36 23.42
CA ARG A 308 3.54 27.19 23.16
C ARG A 308 4.68 26.52 22.42
N GLY A 309 4.57 25.27 21.96
CA GLY A 309 5.71 24.59 21.34
C GLY A 309 5.34 23.64 20.22
N ARG A 310 6.13 23.69 19.13
CA ARG A 310 6.24 22.62 18.13
C ARG A 310 6.59 21.32 18.85
N ILE A 311 5.71 20.32 18.77
CA ILE A 311 6.05 18.96 19.20
C ILE A 311 7.08 18.46 18.18
N LYS A 312 8.30 18.23 18.64
CA LYS A 312 9.35 17.62 17.82
C LYS A 312 9.20 16.11 17.95
N TYR A 313 8.84 15.45 16.87
CA TYR A 313 8.91 14.01 16.80
C TYR A 313 10.34 13.59 16.43
N THR A 314 10.87 12.65 17.20
CA THR A 314 12.10 11.95 16.80
C THR A 314 11.76 10.87 15.78
N ALA A 315 12.77 10.41 15.05
CA ALA A 315 12.62 9.26 14.17
C ALA A 315 12.12 8.01 14.91
N GLU A 316 12.65 7.78 16.11
CA GLU A 316 12.27 6.65 16.97
C GLU A 316 10.76 6.68 17.26
N ASP A 317 10.22 7.86 17.58
CA ASP A 317 8.79 8.04 17.86
C ASP A 317 7.92 7.69 16.64
N ILE A 318 8.30 8.16 15.46
CA ILE A 318 7.56 7.90 14.22
C ILE A 318 7.63 6.44 13.82
N VAL A 319 8.78 5.80 13.99
CA VAL A 319 8.95 4.39 13.68
C VAL A 319 8.15 3.53 14.65
N ASP A 320 8.17 3.81 15.96
CA ASP A 320 7.32 3.10 16.93
C ASP A 320 5.85 3.23 16.55
N ALA A 321 5.38 4.45 16.27
CA ALA A 321 4.00 4.67 15.88
C ALA A 321 3.64 3.87 14.61
N ALA A 322 4.51 3.87 13.59
CA ALA A 322 4.32 3.15 12.33
C ALA A 322 4.26 1.63 12.54
N LEU A 323 5.19 1.11 13.34
CA LEU A 323 5.22 -0.31 13.71
C LEU A 323 3.95 -0.69 14.47
N ARG A 324 3.60 0.07 15.51
CA ARG A 324 2.43 -0.18 16.34
C ARG A 324 1.15 -0.16 15.50
N GLY A 325 0.95 0.85 14.67
CA GLY A 325 -0.19 0.91 13.74
C GLY A 325 -0.24 -0.32 12.84
N THR A 326 0.90 -0.68 12.23
CA THR A 326 1.00 -1.84 11.34
C THR A 326 0.62 -3.14 12.06
N LEU A 327 1.19 -3.40 13.24
CA LEU A 327 1.01 -4.66 13.96
C LEU A 327 -0.36 -4.78 14.64
N THR A 328 -0.89 -3.67 15.16
CA THR A 328 -2.12 -3.73 15.98
C THR A 328 -3.39 -3.56 15.16
N HIS A 329 -3.32 -3.00 13.95
CA HIS A 329 -4.51 -2.69 13.16
C HIS A 329 -4.40 -3.13 11.71
N TRP A 330 -3.33 -2.75 11.00
CA TRP A 330 -3.21 -3.09 9.59
C TRP A 330 -3.11 -4.60 9.38
N LEU A 331 -2.25 -5.27 10.16
CA LEU A 331 -2.01 -6.72 10.05
C LEU A 331 -3.23 -7.54 10.47
N PRO A 332 -3.89 -7.29 11.62
CA PRO A 332 -5.15 -7.94 11.98
C PRO A 332 -6.24 -7.79 10.92
N ALA A 333 -6.40 -6.59 10.35
CA ALA A 333 -7.36 -6.36 9.28
C ALA A 333 -7.01 -7.20 8.04
N SER A 334 -5.74 -7.20 7.61
CA SER A 334 -5.26 -8.00 6.47
C SER A 334 -5.46 -9.49 6.69
N LEU A 335 -5.15 -10.01 7.88
CA LEU A 335 -5.40 -11.41 8.23
C LEU A 335 -6.88 -11.76 8.19
N SER A 336 -7.74 -10.88 8.69
CA SER A 336 -9.20 -11.05 8.61
C SER A 336 -9.66 -11.17 7.15
N THR A 337 -9.17 -10.29 6.27
CA THR A 337 -9.42 -10.33 4.83
C THR A 337 -8.96 -11.65 4.20
N LEU A 338 -7.72 -12.07 4.47
CA LEU A 338 -7.16 -13.33 3.94
C LEU A 338 -7.94 -14.55 4.42
N ILE A 339 -8.31 -14.60 5.71
CA ILE A 339 -9.12 -15.67 6.28
C ILE A 339 -10.50 -15.71 5.62
N ALA A 340 -11.15 -14.56 5.43
CA ALA A 340 -12.47 -14.49 4.81
C ALA A 340 -12.43 -14.98 3.36
N ILE A 341 -11.44 -14.53 2.57
CA ILE A 341 -11.23 -14.98 1.19
C ILE A 341 -11.03 -16.49 1.14
N ARG A 342 -10.17 -17.04 2.00
CA ARG A 342 -9.80 -18.47 1.98
C ARG A 342 -10.87 -19.39 2.58
N SER A 343 -11.75 -18.81 3.40
CA SER A 343 -12.93 -19.49 3.92
C SER A 343 -14.04 -19.62 2.88
N ASP A 344 -14.08 -18.76 1.86
CA ASP A 344 -15.01 -18.86 0.74
C ASP A 344 -14.48 -19.85 -0.31
N SER A 345 -15.20 -20.96 -0.50
CA SER A 345 -14.81 -22.00 -1.46
C SER A 345 -14.82 -21.51 -2.91
N ALA A 346 -15.69 -20.56 -3.27
CA ALA A 346 -15.80 -20.03 -4.62
C ALA A 346 -14.59 -19.15 -5.00
N LEU A 347 -13.86 -18.64 -4.01
CA LEU A 347 -12.69 -17.79 -4.22
C LEU A 347 -11.38 -18.57 -4.28
N ARG A 348 -11.37 -19.84 -3.90
CA ARG A 348 -10.13 -20.66 -3.85
C ARG A 348 -9.53 -20.93 -5.23
N SER A 349 -10.37 -20.96 -6.27
CA SER A 349 -9.97 -21.17 -7.65
C SER A 349 -9.66 -19.88 -8.42
N LYS A 350 -9.85 -18.71 -7.79
CA LYS A 350 -9.64 -17.42 -8.44
C LYS A 350 -8.18 -17.01 -8.39
N LEU A 351 -7.70 -16.32 -9.43
CA LEU A 351 -6.39 -15.69 -9.37
C LEU A 351 -6.49 -14.46 -8.49
N LEU A 352 -5.83 -14.53 -7.34
CA LEU A 352 -5.72 -13.43 -6.39
C LEU A 352 -4.28 -12.96 -6.40
N VAL A 353 -4.05 -11.69 -6.71
CA VAL A 353 -2.74 -11.04 -6.67
C VAL A 353 -2.80 -9.96 -5.61
N TRP A 354 -1.77 -9.88 -4.77
CA TRP A 354 -1.62 -8.76 -3.85
C TRP A 354 -0.56 -7.81 -4.37
N ARG A 355 -0.93 -6.55 -4.54
CA ARG A 355 -0.05 -5.48 -4.97
C ARG A 355 0.53 -4.77 -3.74
N GLY A 356 1.84 -4.51 -3.75
CA GLY A 356 2.49 -3.64 -2.78
C GLY A 356 2.01 -2.18 -2.86
N GLU A 357 2.28 -1.41 -1.81
CA GLU A 357 1.93 0.01 -1.74
C GLU A 357 3.07 0.91 -2.22
N TRP A 358 2.74 2.16 -2.58
CA TRP A 358 3.73 3.15 -2.99
C TRP A 358 4.28 3.92 -1.79
N LEU A 359 5.59 4.18 -1.84
CA LEU A 359 6.22 5.16 -0.99
C LEU A 359 5.80 6.57 -1.42
N SER A 360 5.68 7.46 -0.44
CA SER A 360 5.45 8.88 -0.63
C SER A 360 6.77 9.63 -0.69
N HIS A 361 6.87 10.64 -1.56
CA HIS A 361 8.05 11.50 -1.65
C HIS A 361 7.97 12.65 -0.66
N ALA A 362 9.01 12.82 0.15
CA ALA A 362 9.12 13.95 1.06
C ALA A 362 9.25 15.28 0.32
N GLN A 363 9.90 15.27 -0.85
CA GLN A 363 10.19 16.46 -1.66
C GLN A 363 9.34 16.47 -2.93
N CYS A 364 8.21 17.18 -2.92
CA CYS A 364 7.58 17.67 -4.16
C CYS A 364 8.14 19.02 -4.59
N HIS A 365 9.31 19.41 -4.09
CA HIS A 365 9.92 20.68 -4.45
C HIS A 365 10.60 20.53 -5.81
N PRO A 366 10.10 21.19 -6.86
CA PRO A 366 10.76 21.15 -8.17
C PRO A 366 12.06 21.98 -8.05
N GLY A 367 13.19 21.34 -7.77
CA GLY A 367 14.46 22.09 -7.76
C GLY A 367 15.73 21.40 -7.24
N THR A 368 15.65 20.26 -6.55
CA THR A 368 16.84 19.63 -5.95
C THR A 368 17.18 18.29 -6.59
N GLU A 369 17.84 18.34 -7.74
CA GLU A 369 18.49 17.17 -8.37
C GLU A 369 19.78 16.80 -7.60
N GLY A 370 19.64 16.09 -6.48
CA GLY A 370 20.76 15.53 -5.71
C GLY A 370 21.08 14.07 -6.07
N PRO A 371 22.30 13.57 -5.76
CA PRO A 371 22.73 12.20 -6.11
C PRO A 371 21.97 11.07 -5.37
N ARG A 372 21.69 9.98 -6.10
CA ARG A 372 20.86 8.80 -5.73
C ARG A 372 21.20 8.06 -4.42
N LEU A 373 22.38 8.24 -3.81
CA LEU A 373 22.71 7.59 -2.53
C LEU A 373 22.01 8.25 -1.32
N ALA A 374 21.39 9.41 -1.50
CA ALA A 374 20.49 10.03 -0.53
C ALA A 374 19.09 9.37 -0.49
N TYR A 375 18.80 8.39 -1.34
CA TYR A 375 17.42 7.97 -1.61
C TYR A 375 16.68 7.35 -0.42
N LEU A 376 17.33 6.47 0.37
CA LEU A 376 16.70 5.93 1.58
C LEU A 376 16.53 7.02 2.66
N ASN A 377 17.46 7.97 2.71
CA ASN A 377 17.38 9.13 3.59
C ASN A 377 16.25 10.07 3.14
N ASP A 378 16.00 10.21 1.84
CA ASP A 378 14.92 11.02 1.27
C ASP A 378 13.55 10.36 1.44
N ILE A 379 13.47 9.02 1.32
CA ILE A 379 12.24 8.27 1.57
C ILE A 379 11.91 8.32 3.07
N LEU A 380 12.86 7.98 3.92
CA LEU A 380 12.61 7.87 5.34
C LEU A 380 12.74 9.21 6.09
N GLY A 381 13.17 10.27 5.40
CA GLY A 381 13.40 11.59 6.01
C GLY A 381 14.54 11.63 7.04
N PHE A 382 15.46 10.66 7.01
CA PHE A 382 16.58 10.58 7.97
C PHE A 382 17.89 10.93 7.28
N ASN A 383 18.44 12.12 7.50
CA ASN A 383 19.68 12.52 6.82
C ASN A 383 20.92 11.74 7.30
N THR A 384 20.94 11.21 8.53
CA THR A 384 21.99 10.36 9.11
C THR A 384 21.50 9.51 10.31
N MET A 385 22.27 8.52 10.76
CA MET A 385 21.99 7.80 12.04
C MET A 385 22.05 8.73 13.27
N ALA A 386 22.80 9.84 13.21
CA ALA A 386 22.80 10.86 14.26
C ALA A 386 21.47 11.62 14.32
N ASP A 387 20.81 11.77 13.17
CA ASP A 387 19.51 12.42 13.02
C ASP A 387 18.37 11.60 13.62
N LEU A 388 18.50 10.27 13.71
CA LEU A 388 17.49 9.40 14.33
C LEU A 388 17.22 9.75 15.80
N ARG A 389 18.24 10.23 16.52
CA ARG A 389 18.15 10.49 17.97
C ARG A 389 18.01 11.96 18.35
N LEU A 390 18.54 12.88 17.53
CA LEU A 390 18.69 14.29 17.93
C LEU A 390 18.00 15.30 17.01
N SER A 391 17.73 14.93 15.76
CA SER A 391 17.10 15.85 14.80
C SER A 391 15.58 15.67 14.80
N ALA A 392 14.86 16.78 14.65
CA ALA A 392 13.43 16.72 14.37
C ALA A 392 13.24 16.33 12.90
N ILE A 393 12.39 15.35 12.63
CA ILE A 393 12.03 15.00 11.25
C ILE A 393 11.27 16.17 10.63
N GLU A 394 11.66 16.59 9.43
CA GLU A 394 11.01 17.69 8.71
C GLU A 394 9.57 17.32 8.31
N ASN A 395 9.37 16.10 7.82
CA ASN A 395 8.06 15.56 7.48
C ASN A 395 7.80 14.20 8.17
N PRO A 396 7.33 14.21 9.44
CA PRO A 396 7.09 12.99 10.20
C PRO A 396 6.00 12.11 9.57
N TRP A 397 5.08 12.66 8.79
CA TRP A 397 3.94 11.93 8.24
C TRP A 397 4.29 11.14 6.98
N VAL A 398 5.11 11.71 6.11
CA VAL A 398 5.69 10.95 4.98
C VAL A 398 6.57 9.82 5.51
N THR A 399 7.38 10.11 6.54
CA THR A 399 8.20 9.09 7.21
C THR A 399 7.34 7.98 7.82
N PHE A 400 6.28 8.35 8.55
CA PHE A 400 5.32 7.40 9.11
C PHE A 400 4.68 6.50 8.05
N HIS A 401 4.24 7.08 6.93
CA HIS A 401 3.68 6.34 5.79
C HIS A 401 4.72 5.37 5.20
N ASN A 402 5.92 5.85 4.89
CA ASN A 402 6.95 5.06 4.24
C ASN A 402 7.46 3.90 5.11
N VAL A 403 7.67 4.15 6.41
CA VAL A 403 8.03 3.10 7.36
C VAL A 403 6.94 2.02 7.42
N GLN A 404 5.66 2.40 7.40
CA GLN A 404 4.57 1.43 7.33
C GLN A 404 4.59 0.61 6.03
N VAL A 405 4.77 1.23 4.86
CA VAL A 405 4.85 0.52 3.56
C VAL A 405 5.96 -0.53 3.58
N LEU A 406 7.12 -0.19 4.16
CA LEU A 406 8.23 -1.12 4.30
C LEU A 406 7.86 -2.33 5.17
N PHE A 407 7.33 -2.09 6.37
CA PHE A 407 6.89 -3.17 7.26
C PHE A 407 5.85 -4.06 6.61
N GLN A 408 4.86 -3.46 5.97
CA GLN A 408 3.77 -4.17 5.30
C GLN A 408 4.31 -5.04 4.16
N SER A 409 5.25 -4.52 3.37
CA SER A 409 5.87 -5.27 2.29
C SER A 409 6.64 -6.50 2.80
N LEU A 410 7.43 -6.34 3.86
CA LEU A 410 8.17 -7.45 4.48
C LEU A 410 7.22 -8.52 5.04
N ILE A 411 6.16 -8.08 5.72
CA ILE A 411 5.15 -8.98 6.29
C ILE A 411 4.41 -9.72 5.19
N LEU A 412 3.96 -9.03 4.14
CA LEU A 412 3.20 -9.62 3.04
C LEU A 412 4.02 -10.59 2.20
N HIS A 413 5.26 -10.24 1.89
CA HIS A 413 6.16 -11.11 1.17
C HIS A 413 6.31 -12.47 1.86
N SER A 414 6.34 -12.46 3.20
CA SER A 414 6.43 -13.69 4.00
C SER A 414 5.07 -14.36 4.24
N LEU A 415 3.98 -13.59 4.41
CA LEU A 415 2.66 -14.10 4.76
C LEU A 415 1.87 -14.68 3.56
N LEU A 416 1.89 -13.98 2.43
CA LEU A 416 1.03 -14.30 1.28
C LEU A 416 1.34 -15.63 0.58
N PRO A 417 2.59 -16.13 0.52
CA PRO A 417 2.87 -17.47 0.00
C PRO A 417 2.13 -18.58 0.76
N HIS A 418 1.95 -18.45 2.08
CA HIS A 418 1.14 -19.40 2.87
C HIS A 418 -0.35 -19.33 2.54
N ALA A 419 -0.78 -18.17 2.06
CA ALA A 419 -2.11 -17.97 1.52
C ALA A 419 -2.15 -18.23 0.02
N GLY A 420 -1.13 -18.75 -0.66
CA GLY A 420 -1.15 -19.01 -2.11
C GLY A 420 -1.53 -17.79 -2.96
N ILE A 421 -1.12 -16.60 -2.54
CA ILE A 421 -1.38 -15.32 -3.23
C ILE A 421 -0.04 -14.77 -3.68
N PRO A 422 0.22 -14.60 -4.99
CA PRO A 422 1.40 -13.90 -5.47
C PRO A 422 1.43 -12.46 -4.96
N TYR A 423 2.61 -12.04 -4.51
CA TYR A 423 2.86 -10.66 -4.11
C TYR A 423 3.65 -9.95 -5.22
N ILE A 424 3.08 -8.89 -5.78
CA ILE A 424 3.80 -8.00 -6.71
C ILE A 424 4.33 -6.84 -5.89
N PHE A 425 5.64 -6.89 -5.63
CA PHE A 425 6.35 -5.79 -5.01
C PHE A 425 6.48 -4.63 -6.01
N LEU A 426 6.14 -3.43 -5.56
CA LEU A 426 6.37 -2.21 -6.34
C LEU A 426 7.70 -1.65 -5.87
N ASP A 427 8.70 -1.72 -6.75
CA ASP A 427 10.06 -1.39 -6.39
C ASP A 427 10.14 0.01 -5.77
N ILE A 428 10.79 0.04 -4.60
CA ILE A 428 11.09 1.23 -3.81
C ILE A 428 11.89 2.22 -4.64
N HIS A 429 12.69 1.79 -5.61
CA HIS A 429 13.68 2.64 -6.29
C HIS A 429 13.19 3.50 -7.45
N LEU A 430 11.90 3.45 -7.81
CA LEU A 430 11.40 4.00 -9.08
C LEU A 430 10.54 5.26 -8.94
N ALA A 431 10.78 6.00 -7.88
CA ALA A 431 10.26 7.35 -7.77
C ALA A 431 10.58 8.22 -8.98
N PRO A 432 9.63 9.04 -9.45
CA PRO A 432 9.88 10.02 -10.49
C PRO A 432 11.08 10.88 -10.17
N SER A 433 12.18 10.70 -10.91
CA SER A 433 13.05 11.84 -11.13
C SER A 433 12.22 12.80 -11.95
N SER A 434 11.79 13.92 -11.37
CA SER A 434 11.14 14.97 -12.13
C SER A 434 12.16 15.56 -13.10
N SER A 435 12.45 14.87 -14.20
CA SER A 435 13.07 15.48 -15.35
C SER A 435 12.01 16.43 -15.89
N VAL A 436 12.05 17.66 -15.37
CA VAL A 436 11.38 18.79 -16.00
C VAL A 436 12.01 18.83 -17.39
N SER A 437 11.29 18.31 -18.38
CA SER A 437 11.57 18.64 -19.76
C SER A 437 11.55 20.17 -19.79
N ARG A 438 12.75 20.75 -19.84
CA ARG A 438 12.95 22.16 -20.15
C ARG A 438 12.32 22.33 -21.52
N GLY A 439 11.03 22.67 -21.54
CA GLY A 439 10.35 23.07 -22.75
C GLY A 439 11.18 24.20 -23.33
N GLU A 440 11.79 23.93 -24.48
CA GLU A 440 12.46 24.97 -25.26
C GLU A 440 11.47 26.10 -25.46
N GLY A 441 11.83 27.28 -24.96
CA GLY A 441 10.93 28.40 -24.81
C GLY A 441 10.43 28.92 -26.16
N GLY A 442 9.19 28.58 -26.50
CA GLY A 442 8.35 29.39 -27.39
C GLY A 442 7.96 30.67 -26.66
N ARG A 443 8.48 31.82 -27.11
CA ARG A 443 8.16 33.14 -26.58
C ARG A 443 6.80 33.61 -27.11
N ASP A 444 5.71 33.21 -26.47
CA ASP A 444 4.44 33.90 -26.66
C ASP A 444 4.08 34.67 -25.40
N ARG A 445 4.21 36.00 -25.50
CA ARG A 445 3.77 36.97 -24.51
C ARG A 445 2.27 37.14 -24.64
N GLU A 446 1.49 36.41 -23.84
CA GLU A 446 0.09 36.77 -23.63
C GLU A 446 -0.28 36.82 -22.15
N SER A 447 -0.83 37.98 -21.79
CA SER A 447 -1.06 38.46 -20.43
C SER A 447 -2.25 37.76 -19.76
N GLN A 448 -2.06 36.53 -19.27
CA GLN A 448 -3.05 35.88 -18.40
C GLN A 448 -2.75 36.16 -16.92
N LYS A 449 -3.74 36.76 -16.23
CA LYS A 449 -3.79 36.93 -14.78
C LYS A 449 -3.62 35.56 -14.11
N LYS A 450 -2.44 35.30 -13.55
CA LYS A 450 -2.11 34.09 -12.77
C LYS A 450 -2.91 34.08 -11.46
N GLY A 451 -4.07 33.43 -11.47
CA GLY A 451 -4.61 32.86 -10.25
C GLY A 451 -3.67 31.75 -9.80
N ALA A 452 -3.05 31.90 -8.63
CA ALA A 452 -2.21 30.86 -8.06
C ALA A 452 -3.03 29.56 -7.95
N SER A 453 -2.68 28.56 -8.76
CA SER A 453 -3.30 27.25 -8.64
C SER A 453 -3.02 26.72 -7.23
N PRO A 454 -4.03 26.18 -6.52
CA PRO A 454 -3.82 25.61 -5.20
C PRO A 454 -2.73 24.53 -5.29
N ILE A 455 -1.75 24.61 -4.39
CA ILE A 455 -0.69 23.61 -4.24
C ILE A 455 -1.40 22.27 -3.94
N LYS A 456 -1.49 21.39 -4.96
CA LYS A 456 -2.04 20.05 -4.79
C LYS A 456 -1.13 19.28 -3.83
N GLY A 457 -1.72 18.63 -2.83
CA GLY A 457 -0.98 17.95 -1.76
C GLY A 457 -0.10 16.80 -2.28
N CYS A 458 1.11 16.71 -1.74
CA CYS A 458 2.15 15.71 -2.06
C CYS A 458 1.77 14.23 -1.89
N PHE A 459 0.64 13.94 -1.24
CA PHE A 459 0.21 12.57 -0.97
C PHE A 459 -0.57 11.93 -2.12
N GLN A 460 -0.90 12.69 -3.17
CA GLN A 460 -1.54 12.14 -4.36
C GLN A 460 -0.52 12.10 -5.49
N PRO A 461 -0.01 10.91 -5.87
CA PRO A 461 0.71 10.77 -7.13
C PRO A 461 -0.20 11.34 -8.22
N HIS A 462 0.31 12.32 -8.97
CA HIS A 462 -0.44 12.84 -10.10
C HIS A 462 -0.63 11.66 -11.06
N PRO A 463 -1.87 11.28 -11.43
CA PRO A 463 -2.10 10.13 -12.32
C PRO A 463 -1.28 10.26 -13.62
N ASP A 464 -1.15 11.48 -14.14
CA ASP A 464 -0.38 11.79 -15.35
C ASP A 464 1.16 11.75 -15.18
N ARG A 465 1.69 11.40 -14.00
CA ARG A 465 3.15 11.33 -13.73
C ARG A 465 3.56 10.05 -13.03
N ILE A 466 2.86 8.95 -13.27
CA ILE A 466 3.40 7.65 -12.89
C ILE A 466 4.54 7.35 -13.85
N ASP A 467 5.75 7.25 -13.31
CA ASP A 467 6.93 6.92 -14.06
C ASP A 467 6.72 5.60 -14.81
N GLY A 468 7.08 5.59 -16.11
CA GLY A 468 6.97 4.38 -16.95
C GLY A 468 7.69 3.16 -16.36
N CYS A 469 8.62 3.41 -15.44
CA CYS A 469 9.32 2.42 -14.66
C CYS A 469 8.46 1.60 -13.70
N ILE A 470 7.67 2.26 -12.85
CA ILE A 470 6.77 1.58 -11.90
C ILE A 470 5.71 0.79 -12.68
N GLU A 471 5.17 1.41 -13.73
CA GLU A 471 4.24 0.78 -14.67
C GLU A 471 4.86 -0.50 -15.26
N THR A 472 6.08 -0.41 -15.79
CA THR A 472 6.74 -1.55 -16.45
C THR A 472 7.00 -2.69 -15.47
N ALA A 473 7.58 -2.40 -14.30
CA ALA A 473 7.87 -3.41 -13.28
C ALA A 473 6.60 -4.16 -12.83
N PHE A 474 5.51 -3.42 -12.61
CA PHE A 474 4.24 -4.04 -12.25
C PHE A 474 3.68 -4.90 -13.38
N LEU A 475 3.67 -4.38 -14.62
CA LEU A 475 3.11 -5.09 -15.76
C LEU A 475 3.90 -6.35 -16.09
N ASP A 476 5.23 -6.32 -15.98
CA ASP A 476 6.07 -7.50 -16.13
C ASP A 476 5.79 -8.53 -15.04
N GLY A 477 5.64 -8.08 -13.78
CA GLY A 477 5.20 -8.93 -12.68
C GLY A 477 3.84 -9.59 -12.95
N MET A 478 2.87 -8.82 -13.44
CA MET A 478 1.55 -9.33 -13.84
C MET A 478 1.62 -10.32 -14.99
N ILE A 479 2.36 -10.02 -16.06
CA ILE A 479 2.56 -10.92 -17.20
C ILE A 479 3.17 -12.23 -16.72
N SER A 480 4.18 -12.16 -15.85
CA SER A 480 4.84 -13.33 -15.27
C SER A 480 3.85 -14.20 -14.48
N VAL A 481 3.03 -13.59 -13.63
CA VAL A 481 1.98 -14.29 -12.86
C VAL A 481 0.95 -14.93 -13.79
N LEU A 482 0.44 -14.19 -14.79
CA LEU A 482 -0.56 -14.69 -15.74
C LEU A 482 -0.01 -15.83 -16.60
N LYS A 483 1.23 -15.72 -17.10
CA LYS A 483 1.90 -16.79 -17.87
C LYS A 483 2.09 -18.04 -17.02
N SER A 484 2.54 -17.89 -15.78
CA SER A 484 2.73 -19.00 -14.84
C SER A 484 1.44 -19.73 -14.50
N MET A 485 0.29 -19.06 -14.60
CA MET A 485 -1.00 -19.69 -14.38
C MET A 485 -1.58 -20.36 -15.61
N ALA A 486 -1.39 -19.78 -16.79
CA ALA A 486 -1.80 -20.40 -18.05
C ALA A 486 -1.14 -21.78 -18.25
N THR A 487 0.05 -22.00 -17.69
CA THR A 487 0.74 -23.30 -17.73
C THR A 487 0.25 -24.29 -16.68
N LEU A 488 -0.31 -23.83 -15.56
CA LEU A 488 -0.82 -24.69 -14.47
C LEU A 488 -2.26 -25.18 -14.72
N HIS A 489 -3.03 -24.45 -15.52
CA HIS A 489 -4.42 -24.75 -15.84
C HIS A 489 -4.67 -24.64 -17.36
N PRO A 490 -4.22 -25.64 -18.15
CA PRO A 490 -4.44 -25.68 -19.58
C PRO A 490 -5.91 -25.85 -19.98
#